data_AF-A0A512H979-F1
#
_entry.id   AF-A0A512H979-F1
#
_cell.length_a   1.000
_cell.length_b   1.000
_cell.length_c   1.000
_cell.angle_alpha   90.00
_cell.angle_beta   90.00
_cell.angle_gamma   90.00
#
_symmetry.space_group_name_H-M   'P 1'
#
loop_
_entity.id
_entity.type
_entity.pdbx_description
1 polymer ?
#
loop_
_entity_poly.entity_id
_entity_poly.type
_entity_poly.pdbx_seq_one_letter_code
_entity_poly.pdbx_strand_id
1 'polypeptide(L)'
;MNDLLEEFATLATATTPDHDRALTRRGVPETWLKAPSAPARYGVGRGALTKEGWVFGPGHAHAFLPEPPLADIDSPEWPTPELFDLVVFRPDQPGRWWSKNESVLLNGSEVERATFFEDPLVIHPDPLEWMRAGGQGVVILDWGRFLPLHVGGPSRLVCTTLPLAERLDRALRAPPRRFQIEVIEEGVAA
;
A
#
# COMPACT_ATOMS: atom_id res chain seq x y z
N MET A 1 -9.72 18.88 -4.80
CA MET A 1 -9.35 17.50 -4.41
C MET A 1 -8.84 16.85 -5.68
N ASN A 2 -7.55 16.49 -5.75
CA ASN A 2 -7.04 15.78 -6.93
C ASN A 2 -7.74 14.42 -7.01
N ASP A 3 -8.26 14.09 -8.19
CA ASP A 3 -8.77 12.77 -8.45
C ASP A 3 -7.58 11.80 -8.55
N LEU A 4 -7.38 11.00 -7.50
CA LEU A 4 -6.29 10.01 -7.46
C LEU A 4 -6.44 8.95 -8.55
N LEU A 5 -7.67 8.64 -8.96
CA LEU A 5 -7.93 7.69 -10.03
C LEU A 5 -7.48 8.25 -11.39
N GLU A 6 -7.75 9.52 -11.66
CA GLU A 6 -7.27 10.21 -12.87
C GLU A 6 -5.73 10.30 -12.90
N GLU A 7 -5.12 10.61 -11.75
CA GLU A 7 -3.67 10.64 -11.60
C GLU A 7 -3.05 9.25 -11.83
N PHE A 8 -3.64 8.21 -11.24
CA PHE A 8 -3.23 6.84 -11.46
C PHE A 8 -3.39 6.41 -12.92
N ALA A 9 -4.52 6.72 -13.56
CA ALA A 9 -4.76 6.42 -14.96
C ALA A 9 -3.67 7.04 -15.85
N THR A 10 -3.29 8.29 -15.57
CA THR A 10 -2.18 8.98 -16.26
C THR A 10 -0.86 8.21 -16.08
N LEU A 11 -0.53 7.81 -14.85
CA LEU A 11 0.67 7.02 -14.57
C LEU A 11 0.64 5.63 -15.22
N ALA A 12 -0.52 4.98 -15.24
CA ALA A 12 -0.73 3.67 -15.85
C ALA A 12 -0.52 3.72 -17.38
N THR A 13 -0.98 4.78 -18.05
CA THR A 13 -0.72 4.96 -19.50
C THR A 13 0.75 5.22 -19.83
N ALA A 14 1.56 5.67 -18.87
CA ALA A 14 3.01 5.82 -19.02
C ALA A 14 3.79 4.50 -18.83
N THR A 15 3.11 3.42 -18.42
CA THR A 15 3.70 2.09 -18.31
C THR A 15 4.05 1.55 -19.70
N THR A 16 5.19 0.87 -19.82
CA THR A 16 5.69 0.33 -21.11
C THR A 16 6.12 -1.12 -20.93
N PRO A 17 6.24 -1.91 -22.02
CA PRO A 17 6.74 -3.29 -21.93
C PRO A 17 8.14 -3.43 -21.33
N ASP A 18 8.98 -2.38 -21.39
CA ASP A 18 10.28 -2.39 -20.72
C ASP A 18 10.16 -2.31 -19.20
N HIS A 19 9.15 -1.60 -18.69
CA HIS A 19 8.83 -1.56 -17.27
C HIS A 19 8.37 -2.94 -16.79
N ASP A 20 7.47 -3.60 -17.54
CA ASP A 20 7.04 -4.98 -17.25
C ASP A 20 8.26 -5.91 -17.20
N ARG A 21 9.09 -5.92 -18.26
CA ARG A 21 10.32 -6.74 -18.31
C ARG A 21 11.26 -6.45 -17.16
N ALA A 22 11.34 -5.21 -16.70
CA ALA A 22 12.17 -4.84 -15.55
C ALA A 22 11.61 -5.41 -14.23
N LEU A 23 10.30 -5.43 -14.04
CA LEU A 23 9.65 -6.03 -12.87
C LEU A 23 9.65 -7.57 -12.93
N THR A 24 9.43 -8.17 -14.10
CA THR A 24 9.53 -9.63 -14.29
C THR A 24 10.94 -10.14 -14.02
N ARG A 25 11.99 -9.43 -14.47
CA ARG A 25 13.38 -9.76 -14.09
C ARG A 25 13.65 -9.68 -12.59
N ARG A 26 12.82 -8.94 -11.85
CA ARG A 26 12.83 -8.87 -10.40
C ARG A 26 11.86 -9.87 -9.77
N GLY A 27 11.29 -10.82 -10.51
CA GLY A 27 10.45 -11.88 -9.96
C GLY A 27 8.96 -11.53 -9.80
N VAL A 28 8.51 -10.37 -10.28
CA VAL A 28 7.07 -10.08 -10.33
C VAL A 28 6.42 -10.97 -11.41
N PRO A 29 5.37 -11.74 -11.07
CA PRO A 29 4.71 -12.61 -12.04
C PRO A 29 4.14 -11.83 -13.22
N GLU A 30 4.41 -12.31 -14.44
CA GLU A 30 3.83 -11.70 -15.65
C GLU A 30 2.29 -11.77 -15.65
N THR A 31 1.72 -12.83 -15.08
CA THR A 31 0.28 -13.00 -14.90
C THR A 31 -0.34 -11.93 -14.01
N TRP A 32 0.40 -11.40 -13.03
CA TRP A 32 -0.05 -10.30 -12.20
C TRP A 32 0.01 -8.97 -12.95
N LEU A 33 1.11 -8.71 -13.67
CA LEU A 33 1.30 -7.49 -14.46
C LEU A 33 0.25 -7.36 -15.59
N LYS A 34 -0.12 -8.50 -16.20
CA LYS A 34 -0.99 -8.58 -17.38
C LYS A 34 -2.34 -9.24 -17.08
N ALA A 35 -2.80 -9.17 -15.83
CA ALA A 35 -4.09 -9.75 -15.44
C ALA A 35 -5.19 -9.19 -16.38
N PRO A 36 -5.86 -10.03 -17.20
CA PRO A 36 -6.85 -9.56 -18.18
C PRO A 36 -8.01 -8.84 -17.52
N SER A 37 -8.24 -9.19 -16.25
CA SER A 37 -9.29 -8.72 -15.40
C SER A 37 -8.98 -7.38 -14.74
N ALA A 38 -7.78 -6.80 -14.82
CA ALA A 38 -7.53 -5.47 -14.23
C ALA A 38 -7.02 -4.48 -15.29
N PRO A 39 -7.59 -3.27 -15.39
CA PRO A 39 -7.18 -2.29 -16.41
C PRO A 39 -5.72 -1.84 -16.24
N ALA A 40 -5.24 -1.75 -15.00
CA ALA A 40 -3.83 -1.61 -14.65
C ALA A 40 -3.61 -1.98 -13.17
N ARG A 41 -2.46 -2.59 -12.85
CA ARG A 41 -2.06 -2.89 -11.46
C ARG A 41 -1.03 -1.91 -10.89
N TYR A 42 -0.36 -1.17 -11.76
CA TYR A 42 0.61 -0.16 -11.39
C TYR A 42 0.77 0.90 -12.50
N GLY A 43 1.27 2.06 -12.13
CA GLY A 43 1.69 3.12 -13.04
C GLY A 43 3.17 3.43 -12.92
N VAL A 44 3.70 4.20 -13.87
CA VAL A 44 5.10 4.63 -13.85
C VAL A 44 5.22 6.15 -13.91
N GLY A 45 5.95 6.72 -12.96
CA GLY A 45 6.32 8.13 -12.96
C GLY A 45 7.84 8.31 -12.91
N ARG A 46 8.32 9.46 -13.38
CA ARG A 46 9.74 9.86 -13.25
C ARG A 46 9.86 11.04 -12.30
N GLY A 47 10.93 11.01 -11.50
CA GLY A 47 11.16 12.01 -10.48
C GLY A 47 12.09 11.50 -9.41
N ALA A 48 11.92 12.06 -8.21
CA ALA A 48 12.70 11.70 -7.04
C ALA A 48 11.83 11.71 -5.78
N LEU A 49 12.16 10.78 -4.87
CA LEU A 49 11.67 10.81 -3.51
C LEU A 49 12.56 11.72 -2.66
N THR A 50 12.00 12.81 -2.13
CA THR A 50 12.67 13.76 -1.23
C THR A 50 12.24 13.53 0.22
N LYS A 51 12.73 14.36 1.15
CA LYS A 51 12.29 14.30 2.55
C LYS A 51 10.87 14.82 2.75
N GLU A 52 10.45 15.71 1.85
CA GLU A 52 9.15 16.39 1.84
C GLU A 52 8.10 15.60 1.04
N GLY A 53 8.53 14.60 0.27
CA GLY A 53 7.64 13.68 -0.45
C GLY A 53 8.09 13.42 -1.88
N TRP A 54 7.14 13.06 -2.74
CA TRP A 54 7.40 12.80 -4.15
C TRP A 54 7.44 14.09 -4.99
N VAL A 55 8.43 14.20 -5.88
CA VAL A 55 8.52 15.29 -6.85
C VAL A 55 8.68 14.73 -8.25
N PHE A 56 7.73 15.04 -9.13
CA PHE A 56 7.80 14.71 -10.56
C PHE A 56 8.91 15.51 -11.26
N GLY A 57 9.61 14.88 -12.21
CA GLY A 57 10.66 15.54 -12.96
C GLY A 57 11.60 14.57 -13.70
N PRO A 58 12.72 15.08 -14.24
CA PRO A 58 13.77 14.21 -14.75
C PRO A 58 14.31 13.34 -13.62
N GLY A 59 14.57 12.06 -13.91
CA GLY A 59 15.04 11.13 -12.90
C GLY A 59 14.78 9.67 -13.24
N HIS A 60 14.90 8.84 -12.21
CA HIS A 60 14.62 7.42 -12.32
C HIS A 60 13.13 7.16 -12.44
N ALA A 61 12.78 6.08 -13.15
CA ALA A 61 11.42 5.56 -13.15
C ALA A 61 11.09 4.95 -11.78
N HIS A 62 9.91 5.27 -11.27
CA HIS A 62 9.34 4.75 -10.03
C HIS A 62 8.01 4.08 -10.35
N ALA A 63 7.70 3.01 -9.63
CA ALA A 63 6.40 2.36 -9.71
C ALA A 63 5.44 3.05 -8.74
N PHE A 64 4.20 3.24 -9.20
CA PHE A 64 3.08 3.76 -8.42
C PHE A 64 2.05 2.65 -8.26
N LEU A 65 1.68 2.36 -7.03
CA LEU A 65 0.65 1.39 -6.69
C LEU A 65 -0.58 2.12 -6.14
N PRO A 66 -1.79 1.79 -6.62
CA PRO A 66 -3.01 2.30 -6.02
C PRO A 66 -3.27 1.63 -4.67
N GLU A 67 -3.78 2.39 -3.70
CA GLU A 67 -4.31 1.88 -2.43
C GLU A 67 -5.78 2.30 -2.26
N PRO A 68 -6.74 1.36 -2.17
CA PRO A 68 -6.54 -0.09 -2.33
C PRO A 68 -6.11 -0.45 -3.76
N PRO A 69 -5.53 -1.64 -3.99
CA PRO A 69 -5.31 -2.15 -5.34
C PRO A 69 -6.62 -2.15 -6.12
N LEU A 70 -6.58 -1.75 -7.40
CA LEU A 70 -7.78 -1.80 -8.23
C LEU A 70 -8.29 -3.24 -8.31
N ALA A 71 -9.57 -3.42 -8.00
CA ALA A 71 -10.24 -4.70 -8.09
C ALA A 71 -10.23 -5.23 -9.54
N ASP A 72 -10.29 -6.54 -9.67
CA ASP A 72 -10.55 -7.17 -10.95
C ASP A 72 -11.95 -6.78 -11.44
N ILE A 73 -12.10 -6.51 -12.74
CA ILE A 73 -13.35 -6.19 -13.46
C ILE A 73 -14.44 -7.21 -13.15
N ASP A 74 -14.06 -8.46 -12.92
CA ASP A 74 -14.97 -9.57 -12.60
C ASP A 74 -15.18 -9.77 -11.09
N SER A 75 -14.55 -8.95 -10.24
CA SER A 75 -14.74 -8.98 -8.79
C SER A 75 -16.08 -8.37 -8.40
N PRO A 76 -16.81 -8.92 -7.41
CA PRO A 76 -18.03 -8.30 -6.86
C PRO A 76 -17.77 -6.91 -6.26
N GLU A 77 -16.51 -6.57 -5.98
CA GLU A 77 -16.08 -5.26 -5.47
C GLU A 77 -15.95 -4.21 -6.59
N TRP A 78 -16.06 -4.59 -7.87
CA TRP A 78 -15.97 -3.68 -9.00
C TRP A 78 -17.33 -3.00 -9.32
N PRO A 79 -17.37 -1.66 -9.55
CA PRO A 79 -16.26 -0.73 -9.48
C PRO A 79 -15.84 -0.42 -8.04
N THR A 80 -14.52 -0.39 -7.77
CA THR A 80 -13.95 0.31 -6.61
C THR A 80 -13.62 1.74 -7.07
N PRO A 81 -14.51 2.72 -6.87
CA PRO A 81 -14.37 4.01 -7.52
C PRO A 81 -13.42 4.96 -6.76
N GLU A 82 -13.04 4.62 -5.53
CA GLU A 82 -12.26 5.51 -4.66
C GLU A 82 -10.90 4.91 -4.35
N LEU A 83 -9.86 5.51 -4.93
CA LEU A 83 -8.50 5.35 -4.44
C LEU A 83 -8.31 6.24 -3.22
N PHE A 84 -7.80 5.66 -2.15
CA PHE A 84 -7.43 6.39 -0.93
C PHE A 84 -6.01 6.94 -1.02
N ASP A 85 -5.10 6.26 -1.72
CA ASP A 85 -3.70 6.68 -1.80
C ASP A 85 -2.98 6.17 -3.07
N LEU A 86 -1.80 6.75 -3.32
CA LEU A 86 -0.81 6.31 -4.29
C LEU A 86 0.52 6.09 -3.57
N VAL A 87 1.00 4.84 -3.62
CA VAL A 87 2.29 4.45 -3.06
C VAL A 87 3.34 4.46 -4.15
N VAL A 88 4.35 5.31 -4.02
CA VAL A 88 5.49 5.38 -4.94
C VAL A 88 6.72 4.73 -4.34
N PHE A 89 7.40 3.91 -5.14
CA PHE A 89 8.68 3.33 -4.75
C PHE A 89 9.56 3.05 -5.96
N ARG A 90 10.85 2.80 -5.72
CA ARG A 90 11.76 2.33 -6.77
C ARG A 90 11.93 0.82 -6.72
N PRO A 91 11.71 0.09 -7.81
CA PRO A 91 11.96 -1.35 -7.83
C PRO A 91 13.42 -1.77 -7.62
N ASP A 92 14.40 -0.87 -7.75
CA ASP A 92 15.80 -1.13 -7.39
C ASP A 92 16.16 -0.74 -5.94
N GLN A 93 15.25 -0.06 -5.23
CA GLN A 93 15.38 0.32 -3.82
C GLN A 93 14.03 0.13 -3.10
N PRO A 94 13.48 -1.10 -3.05
CA PRO A 94 12.10 -1.32 -2.66
C PRO A 94 11.81 -0.99 -1.19
N GLY A 95 12.83 -1.06 -0.32
CA GLY A 95 12.73 -0.64 1.08
C GLY A 95 12.56 0.87 1.32
N ARG A 96 12.36 1.67 0.26
CA ARG A 96 12.09 3.12 0.34
C ARG A 96 10.88 3.46 -0.53
N TRP A 97 9.85 4.02 0.10
CA TRP A 97 8.60 4.42 -0.54
C TRP A 97 8.05 5.71 0.07
N TRP A 98 7.03 6.25 -0.58
CA TRP A 98 6.19 7.34 -0.08
C TRP A 98 4.74 7.09 -0.42
N SER A 99 3.87 7.60 0.44
CA SER A 99 2.42 7.55 0.32
C SER A 99 1.91 8.97 0.24
N LYS A 100 1.01 9.27 -0.70
CA LYS A 100 0.49 10.61 -0.95
C LYS A 100 -0.45 11.10 0.16
N ASN A 101 -1.29 10.21 0.66
CA ASN A 101 -2.29 10.46 1.69
C ASN A 101 -1.98 9.74 3.01
N GLU A 102 -0.72 9.33 3.20
CA GLU A 102 -0.23 8.71 4.44
C GLU A 102 -0.96 7.42 4.85
N SER A 103 -1.40 6.61 3.87
CA SER A 103 -1.94 5.27 4.14
C SER A 103 -0.98 4.45 5.01
N VAL A 104 -1.54 3.74 5.99
CA VAL A 104 -0.77 2.91 6.92
C VAL A 104 -0.40 1.58 6.32
N LEU A 105 -1.27 1.04 5.47
CA LEU A 105 -1.11 -0.25 4.81
C LEU A 105 -1.26 -0.09 3.30
N LEU A 106 -0.53 -0.93 2.57
CA LEU A 106 -0.88 -1.30 1.21
C LEU A 106 -1.73 -2.57 1.28
N ASN A 107 -2.82 -2.57 0.52
CA ASN A 107 -3.90 -3.55 0.46
C ASN A 107 -4.65 -3.73 1.79
N GLY A 108 -5.04 -2.64 2.45
CA GLY A 108 -5.67 -2.68 3.78
C GLY A 108 -6.93 -3.56 3.86
N SER A 109 -7.68 -3.70 2.76
CA SER A 109 -8.86 -4.58 2.65
C SER A 109 -8.57 -6.05 2.96
N GLU A 110 -7.33 -6.51 2.74
CA GLU A 110 -6.92 -7.87 3.04
C GLU A 110 -6.95 -8.17 4.55
N VAL A 111 -6.83 -7.15 5.41
CA VAL A 111 -7.01 -7.29 6.86
C VAL A 111 -8.45 -7.68 7.18
N GLU A 112 -9.43 -7.02 6.55
CA GLU A 112 -10.84 -7.31 6.75
C GLU A 112 -11.19 -8.71 6.24
N ARG A 113 -10.69 -9.06 5.04
CA ARG A 113 -10.82 -10.42 4.48
C ARG A 113 -10.25 -11.47 5.42
N ALA A 114 -8.99 -11.32 5.86
CA ALA A 114 -8.34 -12.26 6.76
C ALA A 114 -9.05 -12.37 8.12
N THR A 115 -9.61 -11.27 8.62
CA THR A 115 -10.42 -11.26 9.85
C THR A 115 -11.72 -12.04 9.66
N PHE A 116 -12.45 -11.77 8.58
CA PHE A 116 -13.76 -12.37 8.33
C PHE A 116 -13.68 -13.87 8.05
N PHE A 117 -12.69 -14.32 7.28
CA PHE A 117 -12.51 -15.72 6.91
C PHE A 117 -11.59 -16.49 7.87
N GLU A 118 -11.09 -15.85 8.93
CA GLU A 118 -10.12 -16.41 9.88
C GLU A 118 -8.81 -16.92 9.21
N ASP A 119 -8.46 -16.35 8.06
CA ASP A 119 -7.24 -16.67 7.33
C ASP A 119 -6.01 -15.99 7.95
N PRO A 120 -4.81 -16.56 7.81
CA PRO A 120 -3.58 -15.86 8.17
C PRO A 120 -3.36 -14.63 7.28
N LEU A 121 -3.11 -13.47 7.90
CA LEU A 121 -2.71 -12.27 7.19
C LEU A 121 -1.21 -12.31 6.88
N VAL A 122 -0.85 -12.36 5.59
CA VAL A 122 0.54 -12.30 5.15
C VAL A 122 1.00 -10.85 5.09
N ILE A 123 2.16 -10.55 5.68
CA ILE A 123 2.78 -9.23 5.71
C ILE A 123 4.13 -9.31 5.01
N HIS A 124 4.32 -8.44 4.01
CA HIS A 124 5.53 -8.34 3.20
C HIS A 124 6.41 -7.16 3.66
N PRO A 125 7.73 -7.24 3.47
CA PRO A 125 8.66 -6.22 3.96
C PRO A 125 8.61 -4.93 3.14
N ASP A 126 8.22 -5.01 1.88
CA ASP A 126 8.19 -3.88 0.95
C ASP A 126 7.20 -4.12 -0.22
N PRO A 127 6.87 -3.07 -0.99
CA PRO A 127 5.95 -3.19 -2.14
C PRO A 127 6.41 -4.17 -3.23
N LEU A 128 7.72 -4.37 -3.42
CA LEU A 128 8.20 -5.29 -4.46
C LEU A 128 7.96 -6.75 -4.08
N GLU A 129 8.18 -7.12 -2.81
CA GLU A 129 7.84 -8.45 -2.31
C GLU A 129 6.32 -8.72 -2.37
N TRP A 130 5.50 -7.71 -2.08
CA TRP A 130 4.05 -7.81 -2.25
C TRP A 130 3.66 -8.05 -3.73
N MET A 131 4.28 -7.34 -4.67
CA MET A 131 4.08 -7.61 -6.11
C MET A 131 4.56 -9.00 -6.52
N ARG A 132 5.70 -9.49 -5.98
CA ARG A 132 6.19 -10.86 -6.20
C ARG A 132 5.20 -11.92 -5.74
N ALA A 133 4.47 -11.62 -4.65
CA ALA A 133 3.40 -12.46 -4.12
C ALA A 133 2.06 -12.30 -4.87
N GLY A 134 2.04 -11.63 -6.02
CA GLY A 134 0.82 -11.44 -6.80
C GLY A 134 -0.19 -10.49 -6.13
N GLY A 135 0.28 -9.56 -5.31
CA GLY A 135 -0.56 -8.58 -4.62
C GLY A 135 -1.37 -9.15 -3.45
N GLN A 136 -1.06 -10.36 -2.99
CA GLN A 136 -1.72 -11.00 -1.84
C GLN A 136 -1.04 -10.60 -0.53
N GLY A 137 -1.82 -10.43 0.54
CA GLY A 137 -1.32 -9.90 1.80
C GLY A 137 -1.19 -8.37 1.79
N VAL A 138 -0.41 -7.83 2.73
CA VAL A 138 -0.25 -6.38 2.95
C VAL A 138 1.20 -5.95 3.08
N VAL A 139 1.45 -4.64 2.97
CA VAL A 139 2.71 -3.99 3.37
C VAL A 139 2.41 -2.92 4.40
N ILE A 140 3.20 -2.83 5.47
CA ILE A 140 3.10 -1.72 6.43
C ILE A 140 3.89 -0.52 5.87
N LEU A 141 3.17 0.51 5.47
CA LEU A 141 3.70 1.73 4.87
C LEU A 141 4.17 2.75 5.92
N ASP A 142 3.42 2.89 7.03
CA ASP A 142 3.73 3.83 8.11
C ASP A 142 3.85 3.11 9.48
N TRP A 143 5.10 2.88 9.88
CA TRP A 143 5.46 2.26 11.16
C TRP A 143 5.33 3.20 12.37
N GLY A 144 5.09 4.50 12.15
CA GLY A 144 4.87 5.49 13.21
C GLY A 144 3.45 5.50 13.77
N ARG A 145 2.52 4.78 13.11
CA ARG A 145 1.11 4.66 13.51
C ARG A 145 0.92 3.56 14.55
N PHE A 146 -0.24 3.58 15.22
CA PHE A 146 -0.60 2.56 16.20
C PHE A 146 -1.06 1.29 15.48
N LEU A 147 -0.11 0.45 15.08
CA LEU A 147 -0.36 -0.75 14.27
C LEU A 147 -1.42 -1.72 14.82
N PRO A 148 -1.59 -1.91 16.15
CA PRO A 148 -2.67 -2.77 16.64
C PRO A 148 -4.07 -2.38 16.14
N LEU A 149 -4.32 -1.10 15.82
CA LEU A 149 -5.58 -0.66 15.22
C LEU A 149 -5.74 -1.12 13.75
N HIS A 150 -4.62 -1.30 13.04
CA HIS A 150 -4.63 -1.56 11.59
C HIS A 150 -4.47 -3.04 11.25
N VAL A 151 -3.82 -3.84 12.10
CA VAL A 151 -3.58 -5.27 11.84
C VAL A 151 -4.04 -6.19 12.99
N GLY A 152 -4.82 -5.67 13.94
CA GLY A 152 -5.25 -6.41 15.13
C GLY A 152 -6.46 -7.34 14.94
N GLY A 153 -7.15 -7.27 13.80
CA GLY A 153 -8.32 -8.11 13.52
C GLY A 153 -7.99 -9.59 13.27
N PRO A 154 -7.05 -9.92 12.35
CA PRO A 154 -6.75 -11.30 12.02
C PRO A 154 -6.17 -12.09 13.19
N SER A 155 -6.55 -13.37 13.28
CA SER A 155 -6.11 -14.27 14.37
C SER A 155 -4.64 -14.67 14.27
N ARG A 156 -4.05 -14.58 13.08
CA ARG A 156 -2.66 -14.96 12.80
C ARG A 156 -2.01 -14.01 11.80
N LEU A 157 -0.83 -13.50 12.16
CA LEU A 157 0.03 -12.70 11.28
C LEU A 157 1.21 -13.55 10.80
N VAL A 158 1.51 -13.51 9.50
CA VAL A 158 2.61 -14.25 8.87
C VAL A 158 3.55 -13.26 8.19
N CYS A 159 4.74 -13.08 8.75
CA CYS A 159 5.80 -12.27 8.13
C CYS A 159 6.67 -13.14 7.22
N THR A 160 6.98 -12.65 6.02
CA THR A 160 7.80 -13.42 5.06
C THR A 160 9.29 -13.43 5.38
N THR A 161 9.75 -12.62 6.34
CA THR A 161 11.14 -12.58 6.79
C THR A 161 11.24 -12.41 8.31
N LEU A 162 12.32 -12.93 8.91
CA LEU A 162 12.59 -12.78 10.35
C LEU A 162 12.75 -11.30 10.78
N PRO A 163 13.53 -10.44 10.08
CA PRO A 163 13.66 -9.03 10.48
C PRO A 163 12.32 -8.28 10.47
N LEU A 164 11.42 -8.60 9.53
CA LEU A 164 10.07 -8.04 9.51
C LEU A 164 9.25 -8.50 10.73
N ALA A 165 9.31 -9.78 11.06
CA ALA A 165 8.63 -10.34 12.23
C ALA A 165 9.08 -9.68 13.53
N GLU A 166 10.40 -9.50 13.72
CA GLU A 166 10.96 -8.83 14.90
C GLU A 166 10.54 -7.36 14.97
N ARG A 167 10.53 -6.66 13.84
CA ARG A 167 10.08 -5.26 13.77
C ARG A 167 8.59 -5.15 14.10
N LEU A 168 7.77 -6.05 13.57
CA LEU A 168 6.33 -6.10 13.83
C LEU A 168 6.02 -6.42 15.28
N ASP A 169 6.63 -7.46 15.85
CA ASP A 169 6.44 -7.84 17.26
C ASP A 169 6.78 -6.66 18.19
N ARG A 170 7.88 -5.95 17.92
CA ARG A 170 8.25 -4.74 18.67
C ARG A 170 7.20 -3.64 18.55
N ALA A 171 6.68 -3.40 17.35
CA ALA A 171 5.69 -2.35 17.10
C ALA A 171 4.33 -2.68 17.74
N LEU A 172 3.91 -3.94 17.73
CA LEU A 172 2.65 -4.39 18.35
C LEU A 172 2.70 -4.39 19.88
N ARG A 173 3.89 -4.57 20.48
CA ARG A 173 4.09 -4.50 21.94
C ARG A 173 4.29 -3.10 22.47
N ALA A 174 4.44 -2.09 21.60
CA ALA A 174 4.60 -0.72 22.04
C ALA A 174 3.34 -0.28 22.80
N PRO A 175 3.48 0.34 23.99
CA PRO A 175 2.32 0.78 24.76
C PRO A 175 1.52 1.81 23.94
N PRO A 176 0.18 1.78 23.99
CA PRO A 176 -0.62 2.78 23.31
C PRO A 176 -0.25 4.17 23.82
N ARG A 177 -0.31 5.18 22.95
CA ARG A 177 -0.18 6.58 23.38
C ARG A 177 -1.24 6.84 24.45
N ARG A 178 -0.85 7.45 25.57
CA ARG A 178 -1.79 7.78 26.65
C ARG A 178 -2.86 8.73 26.09
N PHE A 179 -4.13 8.34 26.23
CA PHE A 179 -5.23 9.23 25.89
C PHE A 179 -5.21 10.44 26.82
N GLN A 180 -5.36 11.63 26.23
CA GLN A 180 -5.78 12.82 26.94
C GLN A 180 -7.28 12.94 26.72
N ILE A 181 -8.04 13.02 27.81
CA ILE A 181 -9.48 13.19 27.78
C ILE A 181 -9.75 14.66 28.09
N GLU A 182 -10.34 15.36 27.14
CA GLU A 182 -10.75 16.75 27.27
C GLU A 182 -12.27 16.84 27.24
N VAL A 183 -12.85 17.68 28.10
CA VAL A 183 -14.28 18.00 28.11
C VAL A 183 -14.46 19.32 27.38
N ILE A 184 -15.24 19.33 26.30
CA ILE A 184 -15.67 20.56 25.65
C ILE A 184 -16.94 21.03 26.36
N GLU A 185 -16.82 22.04 27.20
CA GLU A 185 -17.99 22.72 27.76
C GLU A 185 -18.60 23.60 26.66
N GLU A 186 -19.75 23.18 26.10
CA GLU A 186 -20.56 24.09 25.29
C GLU A 186 -21.05 25.22 26.19
N GLY A 187 -20.47 26.41 26.00
CA GLY A 187 -20.94 27.61 26.66
C GLY A 187 -22.40 27.86 26.30
N VAL A 188 -23.29 27.71 27.28
CA VAL A 188 -24.66 28.24 27.18
C VAL A 188 -24.52 29.74 27.07
N ALA A 189 -24.72 30.27 25.87
CA ALA A 189 -24.82 31.70 25.64
C ALA A 189 -25.97 32.23 26.52
N ALA A 190 -25.61 33.11 27.45
CA ALA A 190 -26.55 33.85 28.30
C ALA A 190 -27.28 34.95 27.52
#